data_AF-A0A0M4KFC4-F1
#
_entry.id   AF-A0A0M4KFC4-F1
#
_cell.length_a   1.000
_cell.length_b   1.000
_cell.length_c   1.000
_cell.angle_alpha   90.00
_cell.angle_beta   90.00
_cell.angle_gamma   90.00
#
_symmetry.space_group_name_H-M   'P 1'
#
loop_
_entity.id
_entity.type
_entity.pdbx_description
1 polymer ?
#
loop_
_entity_poly.entity_id
_entity_poly.type
_entity_poly.pdbx_seq_one_letter_code
_entity_poly.pdbx_strand_id
1 'polypeptide(L)'
;MINPFKKVLVENARINIEQNYNKDIKFLEEHKEKVINRRLDIIFNISYIVANNIAIYENKIKNFYKSHNETIEELEIQLEDEIINQKEFDSLKKQALEKFNIQYQFKIQKVNNKIKKYSEKTEKIIDLKKEKYKLKNKEFSKSIDLKIANLKLKREEKIKKLILPNITRINAIEEVLISKKQNKLTNSKEYKSFVKIDSDLKNKSIGQTKFNQQMDLLKPKLDEKIQKIDRTKSFKVKKFSEVAKLTNFNSYLRRKKTKDSLINILNQSKLLLLILIISIVAGLSNPYFFTQRTWINLLTNNLDLLLVAFGMTLIILTGAIDLSVGSVLAFSGAITIKLLEANFAILLAIIIGLITACIFGFIAGFLISFMKLQPFIVTLVLMLSLRGATALLLESKATALPQETLQWITQPAIGKMPWSFFIAIIVFVVLFILMKWYQYGRYVYAVGGNQKAAYLSGIKTNMIMTSVYVFSGALVYGGTLIYISKLNSISPTSGNQLELDAIACVALGGTSLLGGKGGISKTLLGWFVTCVLSTAMNMIGIDSYWQMIVKGMIILVAVISDKQFNIVTKMERLYLNLRFKI
;
A
#
# COMPACT_ATOMS: atom_id res chain seq x y z
N MET A 1 -3.25 -41.98 29.75
CA MET A 1 -3.40 -40.52 29.51
C MET A 1 -4.39 -40.29 28.38
N ILE A 2 -5.32 -39.32 28.56
CA ILE A 2 -6.31 -38.90 27.56
C ILE A 2 -5.59 -38.45 26.29
N ASN A 3 -6.02 -38.92 25.12
CA ASN A 3 -5.33 -38.62 23.87
C ASN A 3 -5.45 -37.13 23.49
N PRO A 4 -4.37 -36.32 23.54
CA PRO A 4 -4.42 -34.88 23.29
C PRO A 4 -4.85 -34.52 21.85
N PHE A 5 -4.76 -35.46 20.90
CA PHE A 5 -5.20 -35.26 19.51
C PHE A 5 -6.73 -35.13 19.36
N LYS A 6 -7.51 -35.66 20.30
CA LYS A 6 -8.99 -35.66 20.25
C LYS A 6 -9.59 -34.29 20.51
N LYS A 7 -9.11 -33.60 21.55
CA LYS A 7 -9.54 -32.24 21.90
C LYS A 7 -9.21 -31.28 20.75
N VAL A 8 -8.04 -31.46 20.13
CA VAL A 8 -7.57 -30.62 19.02
C VAL A 8 -8.46 -30.76 17.77
N LEU A 9 -8.86 -31.97 17.35
CA LEU A 9 -9.63 -32.14 16.10
C LEU A 9 -11.06 -31.60 16.19
N VAL A 10 -11.75 -31.87 17.30
CA VAL A 10 -13.12 -31.41 17.54
C VAL A 10 -13.15 -29.90 17.70
N GLU A 11 -12.22 -29.36 18.50
CA GLU A 11 -12.10 -27.91 18.72
C GLU A 11 -11.74 -27.20 17.41
N ASN A 12 -10.83 -27.79 16.61
CA ASN A 12 -10.51 -27.26 15.30
C ASN A 12 -11.73 -27.22 14.39
N ALA A 13 -12.58 -28.27 14.35
CA ALA A 13 -13.80 -28.28 13.53
C ALA A 13 -14.83 -27.23 13.98
N ARG A 14 -14.95 -27.00 15.30
CA ARG A 14 -15.80 -25.94 15.87
C ARG A 14 -15.31 -24.54 15.49
N ILE A 15 -14.04 -24.23 15.80
CA ILE A 15 -13.38 -22.96 15.47
C ILE A 15 -13.55 -22.63 13.99
N ASN A 16 -13.44 -23.65 13.17
CA ASN A 16 -13.58 -23.60 11.72
C ASN A 16 -14.99 -23.23 11.23
N ILE A 17 -16.04 -23.78 11.84
CA ILE A 17 -17.43 -23.40 11.56
C ILE A 17 -17.65 -21.97 12.04
N GLU A 18 -17.24 -21.64 13.26
CA GLU A 18 -17.38 -20.30 13.83
C GLU A 18 -16.70 -19.22 12.98
N GLN A 19 -15.46 -19.46 12.54
CA GLN A 19 -14.71 -18.52 11.69
C GLN A 19 -15.41 -18.22 10.36
N ASN A 20 -16.11 -19.18 9.76
CA ASN A 20 -16.84 -18.94 8.51
C ASN A 20 -18.02 -17.99 8.72
N TYR A 21 -18.89 -18.31 9.67
CA TYR A 21 -20.07 -17.50 9.93
C TYR A 21 -19.67 -16.12 10.49
N ASN A 22 -18.64 -16.03 11.31
CA ASN A 22 -18.14 -14.76 11.83
C ASN A 22 -17.57 -13.87 10.71
N LYS A 23 -16.93 -14.44 9.68
CA LYS A 23 -16.48 -13.67 8.51
C LYS A 23 -17.66 -13.07 7.74
N ASP A 24 -18.73 -13.84 7.55
CA ASP A 24 -19.91 -13.38 6.81
C ASP A 24 -20.72 -12.34 7.60
N ILE A 25 -20.80 -12.52 8.94
CA ILE A 25 -21.38 -11.53 9.86
C ILE A 25 -20.58 -10.22 9.81
N LYS A 26 -19.25 -10.29 9.95
CA LYS A 26 -18.39 -9.11 9.91
C LYS A 26 -18.50 -8.36 8.58
N PHE A 27 -18.61 -9.08 7.46
CA PHE A 27 -18.82 -8.47 6.14
C PHE A 27 -20.16 -7.73 6.05
N LEU A 28 -21.25 -8.29 6.61
CA LEU A 28 -22.54 -7.63 6.65
C LEU A 28 -22.52 -6.37 7.54
N GLU A 29 -21.80 -6.41 8.66
CA GLU A 29 -21.57 -5.26 9.54
C GLU A 29 -20.80 -4.15 8.81
N GLU A 30 -19.68 -4.48 8.15
CA GLU A 30 -18.89 -3.54 7.36
C GLU A 30 -19.70 -2.96 6.18
N HIS A 31 -20.54 -3.77 5.53
CA HIS A 31 -21.43 -3.31 4.46
C HIS A 31 -22.49 -2.34 4.98
N LYS A 32 -23.10 -2.65 6.13
CA LYS A 32 -24.06 -1.79 6.82
C LYS A 32 -23.44 -0.42 7.09
N GLU A 33 -22.27 -0.40 7.71
CA GLU A 33 -21.53 0.82 8.04
C GLU A 33 -21.20 1.64 6.79
N LYS A 34 -20.69 0.99 5.74
CA LYS A 34 -20.31 1.67 4.48
C LYS A 34 -21.48 2.34 3.77
N VAL A 35 -22.66 1.71 3.76
CA VAL A 35 -23.86 2.30 3.14
C VAL A 35 -24.38 3.50 3.95
N ILE A 36 -24.33 3.40 5.28
CA ILE A 36 -24.70 4.50 6.19
C ILE A 36 -23.75 5.68 6.00
N ASN A 37 -22.44 5.44 6.04
CA ASN A 37 -21.42 6.48 5.90
C ASN A 37 -21.55 7.21 4.55
N ARG A 38 -21.79 6.49 3.44
CA ARG A 38 -22.02 7.13 2.12
C ARG A 38 -23.21 8.08 2.09
N ARG A 39 -24.29 7.76 2.81
CA ARG A 39 -25.47 8.63 2.88
C ARG A 39 -25.18 9.88 3.72
N LEU A 40 -24.37 9.73 4.78
CA LEU A 40 -23.86 10.86 5.57
C LEU A 40 -22.91 11.74 4.76
N ASP A 41 -22.00 11.15 3.98
CA ASP A 41 -21.06 11.87 3.11
C ASP A 41 -21.80 12.76 2.09
N ILE A 42 -22.93 12.31 1.55
CA ILE A 42 -23.76 13.11 0.64
C ILE A 42 -24.30 14.36 1.35
N ILE A 43 -24.76 14.24 2.60
CA ILE A 43 -25.24 15.38 3.38
C ILE A 43 -24.09 16.33 3.72
N PHE A 44 -22.94 15.78 4.11
CA PHE A 44 -21.74 16.54 4.42
C PHE A 44 -21.25 17.34 3.20
N ASN A 45 -21.17 16.70 2.02
CA ASN A 45 -20.73 17.35 0.79
C ASN A 45 -21.64 18.52 0.38
N ILE A 46 -22.95 18.38 0.55
CA ILE A 46 -23.89 19.48 0.29
C ILE A 46 -23.64 20.63 1.26
N SER A 47 -23.47 20.33 2.55
CA SER A 47 -23.18 21.33 3.59
C SER A 47 -21.86 22.07 3.31
N TYR A 48 -20.84 21.33 2.85
CA TYR A 48 -19.54 21.87 2.49
C TYR A 48 -19.60 22.80 1.26
N ILE A 49 -20.32 22.41 0.21
CA ILE A 49 -20.50 23.25 -0.99
C ILE A 49 -21.21 24.56 -0.62
N VAL A 50 -22.19 24.50 0.29
CA VAL A 50 -22.89 25.69 0.78
C VAL A 50 -21.96 26.63 1.53
N ALA A 51 -21.18 26.10 2.48
CA ALA A 51 -20.24 26.90 3.25
C ALA A 51 -19.23 27.62 2.35
N ASN A 52 -18.70 26.92 1.33
CA ASN A 52 -17.79 27.54 0.36
C ASN A 52 -18.46 28.64 -0.47
N ASN A 53 -19.69 28.42 -0.92
CA ASN A 53 -20.42 29.44 -1.69
C ASN A 53 -20.75 30.67 -0.85
N ILE A 54 -21.12 30.49 0.43
CA ILE A 54 -21.33 31.59 1.38
C ILE A 54 -20.03 32.38 1.58
N ALA A 55 -18.91 31.70 1.80
CA ALA A 55 -17.60 32.35 1.95
C ALA A 55 -17.19 33.19 0.74
N ILE A 56 -17.54 32.76 -0.49
CA ILE A 56 -17.32 33.55 -1.71
C ILE A 56 -18.12 34.86 -1.67
N TYR A 57 -19.38 34.82 -1.21
CA TYR A 57 -20.20 36.02 -1.09
C TYR A 57 -19.74 36.93 0.05
N GLU A 58 -19.33 36.38 1.19
CA GLU A 58 -18.75 37.15 2.31
C GLU A 58 -17.45 37.86 1.89
N ASN A 59 -16.59 37.20 1.11
CA ASN A 59 -15.39 37.83 0.58
C ASN A 59 -15.71 38.99 -0.38
N LYS A 60 -16.78 38.89 -1.17
CA LYS A 60 -17.23 40.02 -2.00
C LYS A 60 -17.66 41.21 -1.14
N ILE A 61 -18.33 40.96 -0.02
CA ILE A 61 -18.72 42.01 0.94
C ILE A 61 -17.47 42.64 1.57
N LYS A 62 -16.51 41.82 2.03
CA LYS A 62 -15.23 42.31 2.58
C LYS A 62 -14.48 43.20 1.61
N ASN A 63 -14.44 42.84 0.32
CA ASN A 63 -13.80 43.67 -0.70
C ASN A 63 -14.48 45.03 -0.88
N PHE A 64 -15.80 45.13 -0.72
CA PHE A 64 -16.50 46.42 -0.75
C PHE A 64 -16.10 47.30 0.44
N TYR A 65 -16.02 46.75 1.65
CA TYR A 65 -15.54 47.49 2.82
C TYR A 65 -14.06 47.87 2.72
N LYS A 66 -13.22 46.98 2.17
CA LYS A 66 -11.77 47.25 1.99
C LYS A 66 -11.54 48.50 1.15
N SER A 67 -12.21 48.60 0.00
CA SER A 67 -12.09 49.77 -0.88
C SER A 67 -12.52 51.08 -0.21
N HIS A 68 -13.47 51.03 0.72
CA HIS A 68 -13.89 52.22 1.48
C HIS A 68 -12.86 52.59 2.56
N ASN A 69 -12.36 51.60 3.30
CA ASN A 69 -11.37 51.81 4.34
C ASN A 69 -10.06 52.34 3.76
N GLU A 70 -9.61 51.83 2.60
CA GLU A 70 -8.44 52.36 1.88
C GLU A 70 -8.59 53.86 1.56
N THR A 71 -9.79 54.29 1.13
CA THR A 71 -10.05 55.72 0.88
C THR A 71 -10.01 56.56 2.16
N ILE A 72 -10.43 56.00 3.30
CA ILE A 72 -10.36 56.70 4.60
C ILE A 72 -8.92 56.77 5.09
N GLU A 73 -8.16 55.67 4.98
CA GLU A 73 -6.73 55.62 5.34
C GLU A 73 -5.92 56.64 4.52
N GLU A 74 -6.18 56.77 3.21
CA GLU A 74 -5.54 57.80 2.38
C GLU A 74 -5.84 59.22 2.86
N LEU A 75 -7.07 59.50 3.31
CA LEU A 75 -7.45 60.80 3.88
C LEU A 75 -6.79 61.04 5.24
N GLU A 76 -6.62 60.00 6.05
CA GLU A 76 -5.94 60.09 7.36
C GLU A 76 -4.44 60.39 7.16
N ILE A 77 -3.79 59.76 6.19
CA ILE A 77 -2.40 60.06 5.80
C ILE A 77 -2.27 61.52 5.34
N GLN A 78 -3.19 62.01 4.50
CA GLN A 78 -3.17 63.42 4.05
C GLN A 78 -3.35 64.43 5.19
N LEU A 79 -4.08 64.07 6.24
CA LEU A 79 -4.23 64.88 7.44
C LEU A 79 -2.94 64.86 8.29
N GLU A 80 -2.30 63.70 8.45
CA GLU A 80 -1.02 63.55 9.14
C GLU A 80 0.12 64.30 8.44
N ASP A 81 0.15 64.28 7.11
CA ASP A 81 1.12 65.00 6.28
C ASP A 81 0.82 66.52 6.16
N GLU A 82 -0.18 67.03 6.88
CA GLU A 82 -0.64 68.43 6.86
C GLU A 82 -1.06 68.94 5.46
N ILE A 83 -1.37 68.05 4.52
CA ILE A 83 -1.82 68.39 3.16
C ILE A 83 -3.24 68.97 3.19
N ILE A 84 -4.09 68.47 4.10
CA ILE A 84 -5.46 68.93 4.31
C ILE A 84 -5.67 69.32 5.78
N ASN A 85 -6.57 70.27 6.05
CA ASN A 85 -6.91 70.65 7.43
C ASN A 85 -8.05 69.79 8.00
N GLN A 86 -8.25 69.84 9.33
CA GLN A 86 -9.28 69.05 10.02
C GLN A 86 -10.70 69.24 9.47
N LYS A 87 -11.07 70.47 9.06
CA LYS A 87 -12.39 70.76 8.49
C LYS A 87 -12.57 70.13 7.10
N GLU A 88 -11.52 70.16 6.28
CA GLU A 88 -11.48 69.51 4.98
C GLU A 88 -11.55 67.99 5.11
N PHE A 89 -10.80 67.41 6.04
CA PHE A 89 -10.86 65.98 6.37
C PHE A 89 -12.28 65.54 6.74
N ASP A 90 -12.94 66.25 7.67
CA ASP A 90 -14.29 65.89 8.11
C ASP A 90 -15.31 65.96 6.96
N SER A 91 -15.16 66.96 6.07
CA SER A 91 -15.99 67.10 4.87
C SER A 91 -15.77 65.97 3.87
N LEU A 92 -14.51 65.66 3.53
CA LEU A 92 -14.15 64.61 2.58
C LEU A 92 -14.51 63.22 3.09
N LYS A 93 -14.31 62.96 4.39
CA LYS A 93 -14.73 61.71 5.05
C LYS A 93 -16.24 61.53 4.97
N LYS A 94 -17.02 62.60 5.18
CA LYS A 94 -18.49 62.58 5.03
C LYS A 94 -18.91 62.29 3.58
N GLN A 95 -18.26 62.91 2.59
CA GLN A 95 -18.51 62.63 1.17
C GLN A 95 -18.15 61.19 0.79
N ALA A 96 -17.04 60.65 1.29
CA ALA A 96 -16.63 59.26 1.08
C ALA A 96 -17.66 58.28 1.67
N LEU A 97 -18.20 58.57 2.86
CA LEU A 97 -19.25 57.78 3.49
C LEU A 97 -20.56 57.83 2.70
N GLU A 98 -20.97 59.00 2.22
CA GLU A 98 -22.16 59.15 1.36
C GLU A 98 -22.00 58.37 0.04
N LYS A 99 -20.84 58.49 -0.61
CA LYS A 99 -20.51 57.74 -1.83
C LYS A 99 -20.51 56.23 -1.60
N PHE A 100 -19.96 55.76 -0.47
CA PHE A 100 -20.01 54.35 -0.09
C PHE A 100 -21.45 53.87 0.12
N ASN A 101 -22.27 54.67 0.81
CA ASN A 101 -23.67 54.36 1.05
C ASN A 101 -24.48 54.26 -0.25
N ILE A 102 -24.25 55.17 -1.20
CA ILE A 102 -24.93 55.14 -2.51
C ILE A 102 -24.44 53.96 -3.36
N GLN A 103 -23.12 53.73 -3.41
CA GLN A 103 -22.52 52.80 -4.37
C GLN A 103 -22.52 51.33 -3.91
N TYR A 104 -22.37 51.09 -2.60
CA TYR A 104 -22.05 49.76 -2.07
C TYR A 104 -23.07 49.22 -1.07
N GLN A 105 -23.77 50.02 -0.26
CA GLN A 105 -24.76 49.49 0.70
C GLN A 105 -25.86 48.68 0.01
N PHE A 106 -26.41 49.20 -1.09
CA PHE A 106 -27.42 48.47 -1.86
C PHE A 106 -26.89 47.14 -2.43
N LYS A 107 -25.62 47.12 -2.87
CA LYS A 107 -24.97 45.89 -3.38
C LYS A 107 -24.72 44.89 -2.25
N ILE A 108 -24.27 45.34 -1.09
CA ILE A 108 -24.07 44.53 0.12
C ILE A 108 -25.41 43.92 0.55
N GLN A 109 -26.48 44.71 0.62
CA GLN A 109 -27.82 44.24 0.99
C GLN A 109 -28.35 43.21 -0.01
N LYS A 110 -28.12 43.41 -1.32
CA LYS A 110 -28.46 42.43 -2.37
C LYS A 110 -27.69 41.12 -2.23
N VAL A 111 -26.41 41.17 -1.84
CA VAL A 111 -25.60 39.97 -1.59
C VAL A 111 -26.05 39.26 -0.31
N ASN A 112 -26.31 39.99 0.78
CA ASN A 112 -26.84 39.43 2.03
C ASN A 112 -28.19 38.72 1.81
N ASN A 113 -29.10 39.31 1.03
CA ASN A 113 -30.36 38.68 0.68
C ASN A 113 -30.16 37.39 -0.16
N LYS A 114 -29.16 37.35 -1.04
CA LYS A 114 -28.80 36.12 -1.77
C LYS A 114 -28.24 35.05 -0.84
N ILE A 115 -27.36 35.40 0.09
CA ILE A 115 -26.83 34.48 1.11
C ILE A 115 -27.98 33.88 1.91
N LYS A 116 -28.87 34.73 2.44
CA LYS A 116 -30.05 34.30 3.21
C LYS A 116 -30.92 33.32 2.43
N LYS A 117 -31.38 33.69 1.23
CA LYS A 117 -32.22 32.83 0.39
C LYS A 117 -31.54 31.51 0.01
N TYR A 118 -30.23 31.52 -0.23
CA TYR A 118 -29.47 30.34 -0.58
C TYR A 118 -29.27 29.40 0.63
N SER A 119 -29.00 29.96 1.81
CA SER A 119 -28.87 29.22 3.07
C SER A 119 -30.18 28.52 3.43
N GLU A 120 -31.30 29.25 3.47
CA GLU A 120 -32.63 28.70 3.78
C GLU A 120 -33.04 27.59 2.80
N LYS A 121 -32.80 27.78 1.50
CA LYS A 121 -33.11 26.75 0.49
C LYS A 121 -32.29 25.49 0.73
N THR A 122 -31.03 25.63 1.12
CA THR A 122 -30.14 24.47 1.24
C THR A 122 -30.28 23.75 2.57
N GLU A 123 -30.56 24.47 3.65
CA GLU A 123 -30.96 23.88 4.93
C GLU A 123 -32.20 22.99 4.76
N LYS A 124 -33.23 23.47 4.06
CA LYS A 124 -34.41 22.64 3.73
C LYS A 124 -34.04 21.36 2.98
N ILE A 125 -33.13 21.43 2.00
CA ILE A 125 -32.67 20.25 1.25
C ILE A 125 -31.90 19.28 2.16
N ILE A 126 -31.05 19.81 3.03
CA ILE A 126 -30.26 19.03 3.98
C ILE A 126 -31.19 18.30 4.95
N ASP A 127 -32.19 18.97 5.51
CA ASP A 127 -33.10 18.38 6.48
C ASP A 127 -33.99 17.31 5.86
N LEU A 128 -34.54 17.57 4.66
CA LEU A 128 -35.26 16.55 3.89
C LEU A 128 -34.40 15.31 3.61
N LYS A 129 -33.11 15.50 3.29
CA LYS A 129 -32.18 14.37 3.07
C LYS A 129 -31.82 13.65 4.36
N LYS A 130 -31.62 14.37 5.47
CA LYS A 130 -31.39 13.78 6.80
C LYS A 130 -32.54 12.88 7.19
N GLU A 131 -33.78 13.35 7.10
CA GLU A 131 -34.98 12.55 7.41
C GLU A 131 -35.11 11.33 6.50
N LYS A 132 -34.99 11.53 5.18
CA LYS A 132 -35.05 10.45 4.19
C LYS A 132 -34.01 9.37 4.44
N TYR A 133 -32.77 9.76 4.74
CA TYR A 133 -31.70 8.79 5.01
C TYR A 133 -31.80 8.18 6.40
N LYS A 134 -32.33 8.87 7.40
CA LYS A 134 -32.65 8.30 8.72
C LYS A 134 -33.61 7.13 8.59
N LEU A 135 -34.72 7.30 7.85
CA LEU A 135 -35.70 6.25 7.59
C LEU A 135 -35.09 5.08 6.80
N LYS A 136 -34.43 5.36 5.66
CA LYS A 136 -33.79 4.33 4.85
C LYS A 136 -32.66 3.58 5.57
N ASN A 137 -31.96 4.24 6.49
CA ASN A 137 -30.91 3.60 7.30
C ASN A 137 -31.53 2.68 8.35
N LYS A 138 -32.66 3.06 8.95
CA LYS A 138 -33.39 2.23 9.92
C LYS A 138 -33.90 0.93 9.27
N GLU A 139 -34.56 1.03 8.13
CA GLU A 139 -35.07 -0.13 7.39
C GLU A 139 -33.94 -1.06 6.91
N PHE A 140 -32.89 -0.46 6.34
CA PHE A 140 -31.74 -1.22 5.85
C PHE A 140 -31.00 -1.93 7.00
N SER A 141 -30.78 -1.23 8.12
CA SER A 141 -30.17 -1.80 9.32
C SER A 141 -30.96 -3.00 9.82
N LYS A 142 -32.30 -2.86 9.93
CA LYS A 142 -33.19 -3.95 10.35
C LYS A 142 -33.08 -5.17 9.43
N SER A 143 -33.03 -4.96 8.11
CA SER A 143 -32.87 -6.05 7.13
C SER A 143 -31.53 -6.79 7.29
N ILE A 144 -30.43 -6.05 7.48
CA ILE A 144 -29.10 -6.63 7.68
C ILE A 144 -29.01 -7.35 9.03
N ASP A 145 -29.54 -6.76 10.09
CA ASP A 145 -29.51 -7.33 11.44
C ASP A 145 -30.29 -8.65 11.50
N LEU A 146 -31.42 -8.76 10.78
CA LEU A 146 -32.16 -10.02 10.60
C LEU A 146 -31.32 -11.08 9.86
N LYS A 147 -30.59 -10.69 8.81
CA LYS A 147 -29.69 -11.61 8.09
C LYS A 147 -28.55 -12.10 8.98
N ILE A 148 -27.97 -11.21 9.80
CA ILE A 148 -26.94 -11.56 10.79
C ILE A 148 -27.49 -12.52 11.85
N ALA A 149 -28.69 -12.26 12.38
CA ALA A 149 -29.33 -13.15 13.35
C ALA A 149 -29.57 -14.55 12.78
N ASN A 150 -30.06 -14.64 11.54
CA ASN A 150 -30.24 -15.93 10.85
C ASN A 150 -28.92 -16.68 10.61
N LEU A 151 -27.83 -15.97 10.32
CA LEU A 151 -26.50 -16.59 10.19
C LEU A 151 -25.99 -17.13 11.53
N LYS A 152 -26.20 -16.39 12.63
CA LYS A 152 -25.86 -16.85 13.98
C LYS A 152 -26.63 -18.12 14.34
N LEU A 153 -27.93 -18.20 14.05
CA LEU A 153 -28.74 -19.41 14.28
C LEU A 153 -28.22 -20.61 13.46
N LYS A 154 -27.98 -20.42 12.16
CA LYS A 154 -27.43 -21.47 11.28
C LYS A 154 -26.06 -21.96 11.74
N ARG A 155 -25.24 -21.09 12.33
CA ARG A 155 -23.94 -21.45 12.92
C ARG A 155 -24.14 -22.43 14.08
N GLU A 156 -25.00 -22.10 15.03
CA GLU A 156 -25.27 -22.93 16.22
C GLU A 156 -25.88 -24.29 15.84
N GLU A 157 -26.87 -24.30 14.94
CA GLU A 157 -27.47 -25.56 14.45
C GLU A 157 -26.43 -26.48 13.80
N LYS A 158 -25.52 -25.92 13.00
CA LYS A 158 -24.49 -26.68 12.30
C LYS A 158 -23.45 -27.24 13.25
N ILE A 159 -23.09 -26.50 14.30
CA ILE A 159 -22.22 -26.99 15.39
C ILE A 159 -22.91 -28.16 16.10
N LYS A 160 -24.17 -27.97 16.52
CA LYS A 160 -24.94 -28.99 17.25
C LYS A 160 -25.09 -30.29 16.45
N LYS A 161 -25.41 -30.20 15.15
CA LYS A 161 -25.65 -31.37 14.29
C LYS A 161 -24.38 -32.17 13.96
N LEU A 162 -23.24 -31.49 13.76
CA LEU A 162 -22.03 -32.13 13.24
C LEU A 162 -21.01 -32.49 14.31
N ILE A 163 -20.94 -31.73 15.40
CA ILE A 163 -19.88 -31.90 16.39
C ILE A 163 -20.34 -32.79 17.54
N LEU A 164 -21.53 -32.54 18.09
CA LEU A 164 -21.99 -33.20 19.32
C LEU A 164 -22.10 -34.74 19.20
N PRO A 165 -22.71 -35.32 18.15
CA PRO A 165 -22.82 -36.79 18.03
C PRO A 165 -21.47 -37.48 17.82
N ASN A 166 -20.53 -36.78 17.19
CA ASN A 166 -19.21 -37.29 16.85
C ASN A 166 -18.30 -37.37 18.08
N ILE A 167 -18.42 -36.41 19.02
CA ILE A 167 -17.72 -36.46 20.31
C ILE A 167 -18.11 -37.73 21.07
N THR A 168 -19.42 -37.99 21.19
CA THR A 168 -19.96 -39.16 21.92
C THR A 168 -19.43 -40.47 21.36
N ARG A 169 -19.41 -40.61 20.02
CA ARG A 169 -18.90 -41.82 19.35
C ARG A 169 -17.40 -42.03 19.56
N ILE A 170 -16.60 -40.95 19.62
CA ILE A 170 -15.16 -41.06 19.89
C ILE A 170 -14.91 -41.42 21.36
N ASN A 171 -15.68 -40.89 22.30
CA ASN A 171 -15.59 -41.25 23.73
C ASN A 171 -15.79 -42.75 23.94
N ALA A 172 -16.86 -43.32 23.38
CA ALA A 172 -17.17 -44.75 23.52
C ALA A 172 -16.05 -45.66 22.96
N ILE A 173 -15.44 -45.30 21.84
CA ILE A 173 -14.36 -46.11 21.23
C ILE A 173 -13.06 -46.01 22.05
N GLU A 174 -12.81 -44.87 22.70
CA GLU A 174 -11.62 -44.66 23.52
C GLU A 174 -11.67 -45.50 24.80
N GLU A 175 -12.81 -45.59 25.46
CA GLU A 175 -13.02 -46.45 26.63
C GLU A 175 -12.71 -47.93 26.30
N VAL A 176 -13.16 -48.41 25.14
CA VAL A 176 -12.89 -49.77 24.66
C VAL A 176 -11.40 -50.00 24.37
N LEU A 177 -10.66 -48.97 23.95
CA LEU A 177 -9.23 -49.09 23.66
C LEU A 177 -8.36 -49.04 24.91
N ILE A 178 -8.74 -48.19 25.87
CA ILE A 178 -8.07 -48.10 27.17
C ILE A 178 -8.18 -49.46 27.89
N SER A 179 -9.37 -50.05 27.93
CA SER A 179 -9.57 -51.37 28.54
C SER A 179 -8.74 -52.46 27.85
N LYS A 180 -8.65 -52.45 26.51
CA LYS A 180 -7.79 -53.39 25.76
C LYS A 180 -6.30 -53.20 26.03
N LYS A 181 -5.83 -51.97 26.18
CA LYS A 181 -4.42 -51.68 26.52
C LYS A 181 -4.07 -52.13 27.94
N GLN A 182 -4.96 -51.83 28.91
CA GLN A 182 -4.81 -52.29 30.28
C GLN A 182 -4.75 -53.81 30.34
N ASN A 183 -5.67 -54.52 29.68
CA ASN A 183 -5.67 -55.98 29.61
C ASN A 183 -4.41 -56.57 28.98
N LYS A 184 -3.79 -55.90 28.00
CA LYS A 184 -2.51 -56.35 27.42
C LYS A 184 -1.34 -56.13 28.36
N LEU A 185 -1.35 -55.03 29.11
CA LEU A 185 -0.29 -54.72 30.07
C LEU A 185 -0.34 -55.69 31.26
N THR A 186 -1.52 -55.90 31.85
CA THR A 186 -1.70 -56.81 32.99
C THR A 186 -1.33 -58.25 32.66
N ASN A 187 -1.54 -58.67 31.42
CA ASN A 187 -1.15 -60.01 30.95
C ASN A 187 0.32 -60.15 30.54
N SER A 188 1.09 -59.06 30.49
CA SER A 188 2.50 -59.11 30.12
C SER A 188 3.36 -59.78 31.19
N LYS A 189 4.41 -60.49 30.76
CA LYS A 189 5.34 -61.17 31.68
C LYS A 189 6.04 -60.15 32.57
N GLU A 190 6.37 -58.99 32.02
CA GLU A 190 7.05 -57.89 32.71
C GLU A 190 6.18 -57.34 33.84
N TYR A 191 4.88 -57.12 33.59
CA TYR A 191 3.95 -56.65 34.63
C TYR A 191 3.67 -57.73 35.68
N LYS A 192 3.49 -59.00 35.28
CA LYS A 192 3.32 -60.11 36.24
C LYS A 192 4.55 -60.30 37.13
N SER A 193 5.75 -60.12 36.56
CA SER A 193 7.01 -60.18 37.32
C SER A 193 7.12 -58.99 38.29
N PHE A 194 6.69 -57.80 37.87
CA PHE A 194 6.62 -56.62 38.73
C PHE A 194 5.69 -56.87 39.92
N VAL A 195 4.47 -57.37 39.67
CA VAL A 195 3.50 -57.70 40.72
C VAL A 195 4.06 -58.76 41.67
N LYS A 196 4.75 -59.78 41.15
CA LYS A 196 5.38 -60.82 41.97
C LYS A 196 6.47 -60.25 42.87
N ILE A 197 7.40 -59.46 42.33
CA ILE A 197 8.49 -58.83 43.09
C ILE A 197 7.94 -57.86 44.16
N ASP A 198 6.89 -57.10 43.83
CA ASP A 198 6.18 -56.24 44.79
C ASP A 198 5.50 -57.06 45.90
N SER A 199 4.89 -58.20 45.55
CA SER A 199 4.29 -59.09 46.54
C SER A 199 5.32 -59.80 47.42
N ASP A 200 6.49 -60.17 46.87
CA ASP A 200 7.58 -60.81 47.59
C ASP A 200 8.19 -59.84 48.63
N LEU A 201 8.32 -58.55 48.29
CA LEU A 201 8.71 -57.52 49.26
C LEU A 201 7.66 -57.36 50.37
N LYS A 202 6.37 -57.28 50.00
CA LYS A 202 5.26 -57.12 50.97
C LYS A 202 5.14 -58.31 51.94
N ASN A 203 5.38 -59.52 51.43
CA ASN A 203 5.38 -60.75 52.22
C ASN A 203 6.72 -60.99 52.95
N LYS A 204 7.65 -60.03 52.90
CA LYS A 204 9.00 -60.06 53.50
C LYS A 204 9.88 -61.24 53.05
N SER A 205 9.58 -61.86 51.91
CA SER A 205 10.38 -62.96 51.36
C SER A 205 11.69 -62.46 50.73
N ILE A 206 11.76 -61.17 50.37
CA ILE A 206 12.99 -60.48 49.96
C ILE A 206 13.17 -59.17 50.76
N GLY A 207 14.42 -58.82 51.07
CA GLY A 207 14.77 -57.54 51.71
C GLY A 207 14.85 -56.37 50.73
N GLN A 208 14.79 -55.13 51.23
CA GLN A 208 14.71 -53.89 50.43
C GLN A 208 15.86 -53.75 49.42
N THR A 209 17.08 -54.12 49.79
CA THR A 209 18.26 -54.03 48.93
C THR A 209 18.14 -54.94 47.70
N LYS A 210 17.61 -56.16 47.89
CA LYS A 210 17.41 -57.14 46.81
C LYS A 210 16.23 -56.77 45.92
N PHE A 211 15.17 -56.18 46.50
CA PHE A 211 14.07 -55.59 45.75
C PHE A 211 14.55 -54.46 44.83
N ASN A 212 15.35 -53.52 45.34
CA ASN A 212 15.87 -52.41 44.54
C ASN A 212 16.71 -52.91 43.36
N GLN A 213 17.62 -53.87 43.59
CA GLN A 213 18.42 -54.47 42.53
C GLN A 213 17.56 -55.16 41.44
N GLN A 214 16.54 -55.93 41.85
CA GLN A 214 15.63 -56.58 40.88
C GLN A 214 14.75 -55.58 40.14
N MET A 215 14.31 -54.52 40.83
CA MET A 215 13.48 -53.47 40.25
C MET A 215 14.28 -52.61 39.27
N ASP A 216 15.54 -52.30 39.55
CA ASP A 216 16.42 -51.55 38.64
C ASP A 216 16.65 -52.30 37.31
N LEU A 217 16.64 -53.63 37.33
CA LEU A 217 16.72 -54.46 36.13
C LEU A 217 15.38 -54.60 35.38
N LEU A 218 14.25 -54.63 36.10
CA LEU A 218 12.93 -54.87 35.52
C LEU A 218 12.25 -53.59 35.03
N LYS A 219 12.40 -52.49 35.76
CA LYS A 219 11.72 -51.21 35.49
C LYS A 219 11.99 -50.67 34.09
N PRO A 220 13.23 -50.68 33.54
CA PRO A 220 13.47 -50.27 32.16
C PRO A 220 12.72 -51.14 31.14
N LYS A 221 12.63 -52.46 31.39
CA LYS A 221 11.90 -53.40 30.51
C LYS A 221 10.39 -53.21 30.59
N LEU A 222 9.86 -52.95 31.78
CA LEU A 222 8.45 -52.64 32.00
C LEU A 222 8.07 -51.32 31.32
N ASP A 223 8.90 -50.28 31.46
CA ASP A 223 8.70 -48.99 30.81
C ASP A 223 8.78 -49.10 29.29
N GLU A 224 9.71 -49.89 28.76
CA GLU A 224 9.77 -50.19 27.33
C GLU A 224 8.50 -50.93 26.86
N LYS A 225 7.98 -51.85 27.67
CA LYS A 225 6.75 -52.59 27.35
C LYS A 225 5.52 -51.69 27.39
N ILE A 226 5.41 -50.81 28.38
CA ILE A 226 4.36 -49.79 28.47
C ILE A 226 4.43 -48.89 27.24
N GLN A 227 5.63 -48.40 26.88
CA GLN A 227 5.81 -47.60 25.66
C GLN A 227 5.43 -48.37 24.39
N LYS A 228 5.79 -49.65 24.27
CA LYS A 228 5.39 -50.48 23.11
C LYS A 228 3.87 -50.66 23.04
N ILE A 229 3.21 -50.95 24.17
CA ILE A 229 1.76 -51.09 24.25
C ILE A 229 1.07 -49.76 23.92
N ASP A 230 1.62 -48.65 24.39
CA ASP A 230 1.08 -47.33 24.11
C ASP A 230 1.25 -46.89 22.65
N ARG A 231 2.38 -47.26 22.02
CA ARG A 231 2.64 -47.08 20.59
C ARG A 231 1.79 -48.01 19.72
N THR A 232 1.42 -49.21 20.19
CA THR A 232 0.54 -50.09 19.42
C THR A 232 -0.86 -49.52 19.29
N LYS A 233 -1.13 -48.97 18.09
CA LYS A 233 -2.40 -48.41 17.62
C LYS A 233 -2.87 -47.18 18.39
N SER A 234 -2.12 -46.08 18.30
CA SER A 234 -2.77 -44.76 18.18
C SER A 234 -3.77 -44.87 17.03
N PHE A 235 -5.05 -44.68 17.34
CA PHE A 235 -6.19 -44.83 16.43
C PHE A 235 -5.81 -44.36 15.01
N LYS A 236 -5.83 -45.25 14.00
CA LYS A 236 -5.95 -44.78 12.61
C LYS A 236 -7.36 -44.24 12.52
N VAL A 237 -7.50 -42.95 12.84
CA VAL A 237 -8.67 -42.09 12.60
C VAL A 237 -8.91 -42.00 11.08
N LYS A 238 -8.76 -43.08 10.29
CA LYS A 238 -9.00 -43.03 8.84
C LYS A 238 -10.48 -42.79 8.59
N LYS A 239 -11.39 -43.48 9.28
CA LYS A 239 -12.84 -43.29 9.17
C LYS A 239 -13.34 -41.95 9.73
N PHE A 240 -12.77 -41.45 10.83
CA PHE A 240 -13.09 -40.10 11.31
C PHE A 240 -12.41 -39.03 10.47
N SER A 241 -11.22 -39.27 9.93
CA SER A 241 -10.64 -38.40 8.90
C SER A 241 -11.47 -38.48 7.64
N GLU A 242 -12.14 -39.59 7.31
CA GLU A 242 -12.97 -39.73 6.12
C GLU A 242 -14.32 -39.09 6.29
N VAL A 243 -14.97 -39.21 7.44
CA VAL A 243 -16.21 -38.46 7.73
C VAL A 243 -15.91 -36.99 7.99
N ALA A 244 -14.80 -36.66 8.65
CA ALA A 244 -14.26 -35.30 8.69
C ALA A 244 -13.64 -34.86 7.35
N LYS A 245 -13.35 -35.76 6.39
CA LYS A 245 -12.91 -35.46 5.00
C LYS A 245 -14.09 -35.31 4.04
N LEU A 246 -15.17 -36.03 4.29
CA LEU A 246 -16.45 -35.95 3.60
C LEU A 246 -17.22 -34.73 4.11
N THR A 247 -17.05 -34.38 5.39
CA THR A 247 -17.40 -33.06 5.94
C THR A 247 -16.22 -32.09 5.90
N ASN A 248 -15.05 -32.47 5.35
CA ASN A 248 -13.97 -31.51 5.11
C ASN A 248 -14.53 -30.60 4.01
N PHE A 249 -14.89 -29.35 4.29
CA PHE A 249 -13.93 -28.30 4.64
C PHE A 249 -12.91 -27.98 3.53
N ASN A 250 -12.89 -28.77 2.46
CA ASN A 250 -11.94 -28.63 1.35
C ASN A 250 -12.44 -27.73 0.20
N SER A 251 -13.70 -27.28 0.19
CA SER A 251 -14.19 -26.43 -0.89
C SER A 251 -14.27 -24.94 -0.56
N TYR A 252 -14.18 -24.52 0.71
CA TYR A 252 -14.33 -23.10 1.08
C TYR A 252 -13.22 -22.54 1.98
N LEU A 253 -12.73 -23.24 3.02
CA LEU A 253 -11.68 -22.69 3.90
C LEU A 253 -10.24 -22.97 3.43
N ARG A 254 -10.00 -24.11 2.76
CA ARG A 254 -8.85 -24.29 1.84
C ARG A 254 -9.00 -23.51 0.51
N ARG A 255 -10.08 -22.74 0.39
CA ARG A 255 -10.27 -21.67 -0.60
C ARG A 255 -10.38 -20.29 0.07
N LYS A 256 -10.11 -20.09 1.37
CA LYS A 256 -10.25 -18.75 2.02
C LYS A 256 -9.07 -18.40 2.93
N LYS A 257 -8.45 -19.32 3.66
CA LYS A 257 -7.18 -19.05 4.38
C LYS A 257 -5.98 -19.14 3.43
N THR A 258 -6.01 -20.16 2.58
CA THR A 258 -5.26 -20.19 1.34
C THR A 258 -5.80 -19.21 0.33
N LYS A 259 -7.07 -18.77 0.20
CA LYS A 259 -7.31 -17.60 -0.70
C LYS A 259 -6.87 -16.29 -0.09
N ASP A 260 -6.85 -16.03 1.21
CA ASP A 260 -6.38 -14.72 1.70
C ASP A 260 -4.84 -14.67 1.65
N SER A 261 -4.16 -15.79 1.97
CA SER A 261 -2.72 -15.94 1.74
C SER A 261 -2.37 -16.14 0.26
N LEU A 262 -3.14 -16.91 -0.53
CA LEU A 262 -3.04 -17.01 -2.00
C LEU A 262 -3.61 -15.79 -2.68
N ILE A 263 -4.38 -14.86 -2.13
CA ILE A 263 -4.79 -13.61 -2.81
C ILE A 263 -3.71 -12.57 -2.57
N ASN A 264 -3.06 -12.59 -1.41
CA ASN A 264 -1.83 -11.83 -1.19
C ASN A 264 -0.67 -12.42 -2.00
N ILE A 265 -0.53 -13.75 -2.01
CA ILE A 265 0.40 -14.48 -2.89
C ILE A 265 -0.11 -14.50 -4.34
N LEU A 266 -1.38 -14.33 -4.71
CA LEU A 266 -1.92 -14.20 -6.10
C LEU A 266 -1.81 -12.76 -6.58
N ASN A 267 -1.84 -11.77 -5.71
CA ASN A 267 -1.52 -10.40 -6.14
C ASN A 267 -0.01 -10.26 -6.35
N GLN A 268 0.83 -10.89 -5.51
CA GLN A 268 2.27 -11.02 -5.79
C GLN A 268 2.59 -12.05 -6.90
N SER A 269 1.79 -13.11 -7.04
CA SER A 269 1.97 -14.15 -8.07
C SER A 269 1.24 -13.86 -9.36
N LYS A 270 0.40 -12.84 -9.47
CA LYS A 270 -0.04 -12.31 -10.77
C LYS A 270 1.14 -11.68 -11.50
N LEU A 271 1.97 -10.92 -10.79
CA LEU A 271 3.23 -10.39 -11.33
C LEU A 271 4.21 -11.52 -11.63
N LEU A 272 4.41 -12.46 -10.71
CA LEU A 272 5.30 -13.60 -10.97
C LEU A 272 4.79 -14.51 -12.08
N LEU A 273 3.47 -14.72 -12.20
CA LEU A 273 2.84 -15.47 -13.29
C LEU A 273 2.97 -14.71 -14.61
N LEU A 274 2.80 -13.38 -14.61
CA LEU A 274 3.02 -12.54 -15.77
C LEU A 274 4.49 -12.62 -16.22
N ILE A 275 5.44 -12.48 -15.29
CA ILE A 275 6.87 -12.69 -15.54
C ILE A 275 7.11 -14.08 -16.12
N LEU A 276 6.54 -15.12 -15.50
CA LEU A 276 6.71 -16.51 -15.93
C LEU A 276 6.18 -16.72 -17.35
N ILE A 277 4.97 -16.24 -17.64
CA ILE A 277 4.36 -16.33 -18.98
C ILE A 277 5.22 -15.61 -20.00
N ILE A 278 5.63 -14.35 -19.73
CA ILE A 278 6.48 -13.59 -20.64
C ILE A 278 7.82 -14.31 -20.85
N SER A 279 8.42 -14.83 -19.78
CA SER A 279 9.71 -15.54 -19.85
C SER A 279 9.62 -16.83 -20.63
N ILE A 280 8.53 -17.61 -20.47
CA ILE A 280 8.30 -18.83 -21.25
C ILE A 280 8.10 -18.49 -22.72
N VAL A 281 7.23 -17.52 -23.04
CA VAL A 281 6.98 -17.09 -24.43
C VAL A 281 8.29 -16.61 -25.06
N ALA A 282 9.03 -15.73 -24.39
CA ALA A 282 10.29 -15.21 -24.89
C ALA A 282 11.36 -16.30 -25.06
N GLY A 283 11.42 -17.26 -24.15
CA GLY A 283 12.34 -18.39 -24.24
C GLY A 283 11.99 -19.41 -25.31
N LEU A 284 10.70 -19.60 -25.60
CA LEU A 284 10.24 -20.40 -26.73
C LEU A 284 10.52 -19.69 -28.06
N SER A 285 10.38 -18.36 -28.10
CA SER A 285 10.69 -17.56 -29.29
C SER A 285 12.20 -17.43 -29.54
N ASN A 286 13.01 -17.34 -28.49
CA ASN A 286 14.45 -17.14 -28.61
C ASN A 286 15.20 -17.94 -27.52
N PRO A 287 15.95 -19.00 -27.90
CA PRO A 287 16.63 -19.87 -26.93
C PRO A 287 17.73 -19.15 -26.14
N TYR A 288 18.23 -18.01 -26.63
CA TYR A 288 19.22 -17.20 -25.91
C TYR A 288 18.63 -16.43 -24.72
N PHE A 289 17.30 -16.39 -24.57
CA PHE A 289 16.63 -15.67 -23.49
C PHE A 289 17.07 -16.17 -22.10
N PHE A 290 17.23 -17.49 -21.94
CA PHE A 290 17.63 -18.10 -20.66
C PHE A 290 19.15 -18.14 -20.43
N THR A 291 19.95 -17.53 -21.31
CA THR A 291 21.41 -17.50 -21.13
C THR A 291 21.82 -16.55 -20.02
N GLN A 292 22.90 -16.88 -19.32
CA GLN A 292 23.46 -16.03 -18.24
C GLN A 292 23.70 -14.58 -18.71
N ARG A 293 24.16 -14.40 -19.95
CA ARG A 293 24.44 -13.09 -20.54
C ARG A 293 23.18 -12.23 -20.64
N THR A 294 22.09 -12.79 -21.18
CA THR A 294 20.81 -12.08 -21.31
C THR A 294 20.27 -11.68 -19.95
N TRP A 295 20.32 -12.57 -18.96
CA TRP A 295 19.85 -12.27 -17.60
C TRP A 295 20.69 -11.22 -16.88
N ILE A 296 22.01 -11.22 -17.06
CA ILE A 296 22.86 -10.13 -16.55
C ILE A 296 22.46 -8.81 -17.21
N ASN A 297 22.38 -8.76 -18.53
CA ASN A 297 21.99 -7.56 -19.28
C ASN A 297 20.60 -7.05 -18.86
N LEU A 298 19.64 -7.95 -18.66
CA LEU A 298 18.29 -7.63 -18.21
C LEU A 298 18.30 -6.94 -16.85
N LEU A 299 19.09 -7.46 -15.90
CA LEU A 299 19.22 -6.91 -14.55
C LEU A 299 20.01 -5.60 -14.50
N THR A 300 20.85 -5.32 -15.50
CA THR A 300 21.76 -4.16 -15.47
C THR A 300 21.30 -3.00 -16.36
N ASN A 301 20.61 -3.24 -17.46
CA ASN A 301 20.32 -2.23 -18.48
C ASN A 301 19.30 -1.16 -18.06
N ASN A 302 18.50 -1.42 -17.01
CA ASN A 302 17.42 -0.54 -16.57
C ASN A 302 17.56 -0.09 -15.11
N LEU A 303 18.77 -0.13 -14.53
CA LEU A 303 18.97 0.24 -13.13
C LEU A 303 18.75 1.73 -12.86
N ASP A 304 19.00 2.59 -13.85
CA ASP A 304 18.60 4.00 -13.88
C ASP A 304 17.09 4.16 -13.65
N LEU A 305 16.26 3.40 -14.36
CA LEU A 305 14.81 3.38 -14.17
C LEU A 305 14.42 2.89 -12.77
N LEU A 306 15.15 1.93 -12.18
CA LEU A 306 14.85 1.42 -10.84
C LEU A 306 15.00 2.52 -9.77
N LEU A 307 16.09 3.29 -9.82
CA LEU A 307 16.33 4.38 -8.87
C LEU A 307 15.28 5.49 -9.03
N VAL A 308 14.97 5.88 -10.27
CA VAL A 308 13.89 6.85 -10.56
C VAL A 308 12.54 6.32 -10.06
N ALA A 309 12.23 5.04 -10.27
CA ALA A 309 11.00 4.42 -9.81
C ALA A 309 10.90 4.38 -8.28
N PHE A 310 12.01 4.23 -7.55
CA PHE A 310 12.01 4.38 -6.10
C PHE A 310 11.69 5.80 -5.65
N GLY A 311 12.24 6.82 -6.29
CA GLY A 311 11.85 8.23 -6.06
C GLY A 311 10.36 8.45 -6.32
N MET A 312 9.89 7.99 -7.47
CA MET A 312 8.48 8.05 -7.85
C MET A 312 7.57 7.29 -6.87
N THR A 313 8.05 6.19 -6.28
CA THR A 313 7.30 5.44 -5.26
C THR A 313 7.03 6.31 -4.04
N LEU A 314 8.02 7.07 -3.57
CA LEU A 314 7.85 7.94 -2.40
C LEU A 314 6.82 9.04 -2.68
N ILE A 315 6.89 9.66 -3.87
CA ILE A 315 5.94 10.70 -4.30
C ILE A 315 4.52 10.12 -4.40
N ILE A 316 4.36 8.99 -5.10
CA ILE A 316 3.06 8.31 -5.25
C ILE A 316 2.49 7.88 -3.89
N LEU A 317 3.35 7.44 -2.95
CA LEU A 317 2.89 7.10 -1.61
C LEU A 317 2.26 8.29 -0.86
N THR A 318 2.60 9.54 -1.21
CA THR A 318 1.94 10.73 -0.67
C THR A 318 0.67 11.14 -1.42
N GLY A 319 0.29 10.42 -2.48
CA GLY A 319 -0.88 10.72 -3.32
C GLY A 319 -0.62 11.73 -4.45
N ALA A 320 0.66 11.97 -4.77
CA ALA A 320 1.08 12.87 -5.85
C ALA A 320 1.77 12.11 -6.98
N ILE A 321 1.96 12.76 -8.13
CA ILE A 321 2.72 12.23 -9.28
C ILE A 321 3.67 13.33 -9.73
N ASP A 322 4.87 12.95 -10.15
CA ASP A 322 5.89 13.86 -10.65
C ASP A 322 6.26 13.55 -12.10
N LEU A 323 5.88 14.44 -13.01
CA LEU A 323 6.23 14.31 -14.43
C LEU A 323 7.61 14.86 -14.77
N SER A 324 8.26 15.58 -13.85
CA SER A 324 9.52 16.27 -14.12
C SER A 324 10.75 15.38 -14.02
N VAL A 325 10.63 14.16 -13.46
CA VAL A 325 11.78 13.30 -13.12
C VAL A 325 12.72 13.02 -14.30
N GLY A 326 12.19 12.84 -15.51
CA GLY A 326 13.00 12.67 -16.73
C GLY A 326 13.79 13.93 -17.10
N SER A 327 13.19 15.10 -16.98
CA SER A 327 13.87 16.39 -17.24
C SER A 327 14.85 16.77 -16.14
N VAL A 328 14.57 16.42 -14.87
CA VAL A 328 15.52 16.58 -13.75
C VAL A 328 16.76 15.70 -13.98
N LEU A 329 16.57 14.45 -14.44
CA LEU A 329 17.66 13.57 -14.81
C LEU A 329 18.53 14.19 -15.91
N ALA A 330 17.91 14.67 -16.99
CA ALA A 330 18.62 15.27 -18.11
C ALA A 330 19.42 16.52 -17.69
N PHE A 331 18.79 17.43 -16.93
CA PHE A 331 19.41 18.69 -16.53
C PHE A 331 20.55 18.49 -15.54
N SER A 332 20.34 17.68 -14.50
CA SER A 332 21.39 17.37 -13.52
C SER A 332 22.56 16.59 -14.14
N GLY A 333 22.27 15.73 -15.13
CA GLY A 333 23.28 15.03 -15.92
C GLY A 333 24.07 15.98 -16.82
N ALA A 334 23.40 16.91 -17.48
CA ALA A 334 24.02 17.95 -18.30
C ALA A 334 24.99 18.82 -17.50
N ILE A 335 24.59 19.26 -16.29
CA ILE A 335 25.48 19.99 -15.38
C ILE A 335 26.69 19.14 -14.99
N THR A 336 26.46 17.88 -14.64
CA THR A 336 27.56 16.96 -14.25
C THR A 336 28.56 16.81 -15.39
N ILE A 337 28.10 16.52 -16.60
CA ILE A 337 28.98 16.35 -17.77
C ILE A 337 29.69 17.66 -18.13
N LYS A 338 28.99 18.81 -18.11
CA LYS A 338 29.63 20.11 -18.40
C LYS A 338 30.74 20.47 -17.42
N LEU A 339 30.57 20.14 -16.14
CA LEU A 339 31.63 20.30 -15.14
C LEU A 339 32.81 19.37 -15.40
N LEU A 340 32.55 18.12 -15.79
CA LEU A 340 33.61 17.18 -16.15
C LEU A 340 34.34 17.61 -17.44
N GLU A 341 33.63 18.12 -18.46
CA GLU A 341 34.23 18.70 -19.67
C GLU A 341 35.12 19.92 -19.35
N ALA A 342 34.72 20.72 -18.37
CA ALA A 342 35.50 21.83 -17.86
C ALA A 342 36.63 21.40 -16.89
N ASN A 343 36.95 20.10 -16.83
CA ASN A 343 38.02 19.51 -16.01
C ASN A 343 37.88 19.74 -14.50
N PHE A 344 36.68 19.96 -13.99
CA PHE A 344 36.46 19.96 -12.54
C PHE A 344 36.60 18.55 -11.96
N ALA A 345 36.98 18.47 -10.68
CA ALA A 345 37.12 17.19 -9.98
C ALA A 345 35.81 16.38 -10.01
N ILE A 346 35.92 15.07 -10.25
CA ILE A 346 34.76 14.17 -10.40
C ILE A 346 33.81 14.26 -9.20
N LEU A 347 34.36 14.28 -7.98
CA LEU A 347 33.58 14.37 -6.76
C LEU A 347 32.78 15.69 -6.68
N LEU A 348 33.37 16.80 -7.13
CA LEU A 348 32.71 18.10 -7.15
C LEU A 348 31.57 18.12 -8.17
N ALA A 349 31.80 17.57 -9.37
CA ALA A 349 30.75 17.44 -10.39
C ALA A 349 29.57 16.59 -9.87
N ILE A 350 29.85 15.49 -9.18
CA ILE A 350 28.84 14.62 -8.56
C ILE A 350 28.04 15.37 -7.50
N ILE A 351 28.71 16.10 -6.60
CA ILE A 351 28.05 16.84 -5.52
C ILE A 351 27.15 17.95 -6.09
N ILE A 352 27.64 18.72 -7.06
CA ILE A 352 26.87 19.82 -7.66
C ILE A 352 25.65 19.29 -8.42
N GLY A 353 25.80 18.19 -9.17
CA GLY A 353 24.67 17.55 -9.85
C GLY A 353 23.62 17.03 -8.86
N LEU A 354 24.04 16.41 -7.76
CA LEU A 354 23.14 15.95 -6.68
C LEU A 354 22.39 17.12 -6.05
N ILE A 355 23.11 18.20 -5.70
CA ILE A 355 22.51 19.42 -5.14
C ILE A 355 21.49 19.99 -6.10
N THR A 356 21.79 20.03 -7.40
CA THR A 356 20.86 20.57 -8.40
C THR A 356 19.58 19.75 -8.47
N ALA A 357 19.66 18.42 -8.49
CA ALA A 357 18.48 17.57 -8.48
C ALA A 357 17.66 17.72 -7.18
N CYS A 358 18.34 17.84 -6.03
CA CYS A 358 17.69 18.11 -4.74
C CYS A 358 17.00 19.48 -4.69
N ILE A 359 17.59 20.51 -5.31
CA ILE A 359 16.99 21.86 -5.40
C ILE A 359 15.68 21.81 -6.18
N PHE A 360 15.64 21.15 -7.35
CA PHE A 360 14.39 21.05 -8.10
C PHE A 360 13.35 20.17 -7.39
N GLY A 361 13.78 19.13 -6.69
CA GLY A 361 12.91 18.40 -5.75
C GLY A 361 12.36 19.32 -4.64
N PHE A 362 13.21 20.16 -4.04
CA PHE A 362 12.77 21.12 -3.03
C PHE A 362 11.77 22.13 -3.60
N ILE A 363 12.04 22.72 -4.76
CA ILE A 363 11.14 23.67 -5.44
C ILE A 363 9.79 23.01 -5.68
N ALA A 364 9.76 21.81 -6.29
CA ALA A 364 8.53 21.08 -6.51
C ALA A 364 7.77 20.83 -5.21
N GLY A 365 8.45 20.26 -4.22
CA GLY A 365 7.86 19.92 -2.93
C GLY A 365 7.37 21.15 -2.15
N PHE A 366 8.08 22.27 -2.20
CA PHE A 366 7.71 23.52 -1.56
C PHE A 366 6.46 24.14 -2.20
N LEU A 367 6.46 24.28 -3.53
CA LEU A 367 5.32 24.83 -4.29
C LEU A 367 4.06 23.99 -4.08
N ILE A 368 4.20 22.67 -4.04
CA ILE A 368 3.06 21.76 -3.85
C ILE A 368 2.54 21.82 -2.41
N SER A 369 3.43 21.74 -1.42
CA SER A 369 3.01 21.55 -0.04
C SER A 369 2.72 22.85 0.72
N PHE A 370 3.52 23.91 0.52
CA PHE A 370 3.36 25.19 1.19
C PHE A 370 2.45 26.14 0.39
N MET A 371 2.66 26.24 -0.92
CA MET A 371 1.81 27.09 -1.78
C MET A 371 0.52 26.38 -2.22
N LYS A 372 0.32 25.11 -1.86
CA LYS A 372 -0.89 24.32 -2.14
C LYS A 372 -1.23 24.24 -3.62
N LEU A 373 -0.21 24.29 -4.49
CA LEU A 373 -0.39 24.13 -5.93
C LEU A 373 -0.60 22.65 -6.28
N GLN A 374 -1.33 22.38 -7.37
CA GLN A 374 -1.59 21.01 -7.80
C GLN A 374 -0.30 20.35 -8.31
N PRO A 375 0.07 19.14 -7.84
CA PRO A 375 1.33 18.48 -8.20
C PRO A 375 1.58 18.35 -9.71
N PHE A 376 0.54 18.00 -10.45
CA PHE A 376 0.62 17.85 -11.91
C PHE A 376 1.07 19.14 -12.60
N ILE A 377 0.54 20.30 -12.21
CA ILE A 377 0.87 21.58 -12.83
C ILE A 377 2.33 21.96 -12.54
N VAL A 378 2.73 21.87 -11.26
CA VAL A 378 4.11 22.22 -10.85
C VAL A 378 5.13 21.36 -11.57
N THR A 379 4.88 20.05 -11.62
CA THR A 379 5.82 19.09 -12.22
C THR A 379 5.81 19.14 -13.74
N LEU A 380 4.68 19.48 -14.37
CA LEU A 380 4.62 19.77 -15.81
C LEU A 380 5.44 21.02 -16.17
N VAL A 381 5.32 22.10 -15.39
CA VAL A 381 6.11 23.33 -15.60
C VAL A 381 7.60 23.01 -15.45
N LEU A 382 8.00 22.34 -14.37
CA LEU A 382 9.39 21.91 -14.19
C LEU A 382 9.89 21.00 -15.30
N MET A 383 9.06 20.06 -15.78
CA MET A 383 9.39 19.18 -16.89
C MET A 383 9.75 19.98 -18.14
N LEU A 384 8.92 20.96 -18.52
CA LEU A 384 9.13 21.79 -19.71
C LEU A 384 10.31 22.75 -19.55
N SER A 385 10.39 23.45 -18.41
CA SER A 385 11.45 24.40 -18.13
C SER A 385 12.83 23.74 -18.09
N LEU A 386 12.96 22.60 -17.40
CA LEU A 386 14.23 21.88 -17.31
C LEU A 386 14.61 21.22 -18.63
N ARG A 387 13.63 20.77 -19.42
CA ARG A 387 13.89 20.25 -20.77
C ARG A 387 14.48 21.34 -21.66
N GLY A 388 13.87 22.53 -21.65
CA GLY A 388 14.38 23.70 -22.37
C GLY A 388 15.76 24.15 -21.86
N ALA A 389 15.95 24.21 -20.55
CA ALA A 389 17.23 24.56 -19.94
C ALA A 389 18.33 23.56 -20.30
N THR A 390 18.03 22.26 -20.36
CA THR A 390 18.96 21.23 -20.82
C THR A 390 19.31 21.42 -22.29
N ALA A 391 18.32 21.74 -23.14
CA ALA A 391 18.56 22.01 -24.56
C ALA A 391 19.46 23.24 -24.76
N LEU A 392 19.30 24.29 -23.97
CA LEU A 392 20.18 25.47 -24.00
C LEU A 392 21.60 25.11 -23.52
N LEU A 393 21.71 24.42 -22.38
CA LEU A 393 23.00 24.06 -21.78
C LEU A 393 23.84 23.11 -22.66
N LEU A 394 23.18 22.24 -23.42
CA LEU A 394 23.83 21.28 -24.33
C LEU A 394 23.81 21.72 -25.80
N GLU A 395 23.37 22.95 -26.09
CA GLU A 395 23.24 23.48 -27.45
C GLU A 395 22.46 22.56 -28.40
N SER A 396 21.42 21.92 -27.87
CA SER A 396 20.58 20.93 -28.55
C SER A 396 21.32 19.69 -29.09
N LYS A 397 22.57 19.43 -28.65
CA LYS A 397 23.40 18.29 -29.08
C LYS A 397 23.62 17.28 -27.96
N ALA A 398 23.95 16.05 -28.34
CA ALA A 398 24.47 15.09 -27.38
C ALA A 398 25.90 15.48 -26.98
N THR A 399 26.16 15.50 -25.68
CA THR A 399 27.49 15.78 -25.10
C THR A 399 28.04 14.48 -24.54
N ALA A 400 29.25 14.10 -24.97
CA ALA A 400 29.87 12.85 -24.57
C ALA A 400 30.41 12.95 -23.14
N LEU A 401 30.39 11.83 -22.42
CA LEU A 401 31.04 11.72 -21.11
C LEU A 401 32.56 11.66 -21.31
N PRO A 402 33.35 12.55 -20.66
CA PRO A 402 34.81 12.48 -20.75
C PRO A 402 35.35 11.10 -20.32
N GLN A 403 36.43 10.64 -20.97
CA GLN A 403 37.03 9.33 -20.69
C GLN A 403 37.53 9.24 -19.23
N GLU A 404 37.55 8.02 -18.68
CA GLU A 404 38.07 7.71 -17.34
C GLU A 404 37.40 8.45 -16.17
N THR A 405 36.14 8.87 -16.33
CA THR A 405 35.37 9.56 -15.29
C THR A 405 34.39 8.62 -14.58
N LEU A 406 33.20 8.42 -15.15
CA LEU A 406 32.11 7.66 -14.53
C LEU A 406 31.89 6.28 -15.17
N GLN A 407 32.65 5.92 -16.21
CA GLN A 407 32.48 4.64 -16.91
C GLN A 407 32.68 3.42 -16.00
N TRP A 408 33.43 3.55 -14.90
CA TRP A 408 33.61 2.49 -13.90
C TRP A 408 32.28 2.01 -13.29
N ILE A 409 31.23 2.86 -13.26
CA ILE A 409 29.91 2.51 -12.72
C ILE A 409 29.28 1.33 -13.49
N THR A 410 29.55 1.22 -14.79
CA THR A 410 29.00 0.14 -15.64
C THR A 410 30.00 -0.98 -15.89
N GLN A 411 31.23 -0.87 -15.40
CA GLN A 411 32.23 -1.93 -15.48
C GLN A 411 31.93 -3.06 -14.49
N PRO A 412 32.30 -4.31 -14.81
CA PRO A 412 32.17 -5.45 -13.91
C PRO A 412 32.91 -5.21 -12.57
N ALA A 413 32.25 -5.54 -11.46
CA ALA A 413 32.79 -5.42 -10.11
C ALA A 413 33.04 -6.81 -9.51
N ILE A 414 31.99 -7.46 -8.98
CA ILE A 414 32.05 -8.81 -8.42
C ILE A 414 31.51 -9.79 -9.47
N GLY A 415 32.39 -10.65 -9.97
CA GLY A 415 32.07 -11.54 -11.08
C GLY A 415 31.74 -10.76 -12.35
N LYS A 416 30.61 -11.07 -12.99
CA LYS A 416 30.15 -10.38 -14.21
C LYS A 416 29.19 -9.21 -13.92
N MET A 417 28.91 -8.93 -12.64
CA MET A 417 27.90 -7.94 -12.25
C MET A 417 28.56 -6.56 -12.04
N PRO A 418 28.06 -5.49 -12.67
CA PRO A 418 28.68 -4.17 -12.61
C PRO A 418 28.41 -3.43 -11.29
N TRP A 419 29.20 -2.38 -11.02
CA TRP A 419 29.03 -1.53 -9.82
C TRP A 419 27.62 -0.93 -9.71
N SER A 420 27.01 -0.55 -10.83
CA SER A 420 25.64 -0.02 -10.88
C SER A 420 24.61 -0.94 -10.22
N PHE A 421 24.76 -2.25 -10.33
CA PHE A 421 23.87 -3.23 -9.69
C PHE A 421 23.98 -3.19 -8.17
N PHE A 422 25.20 -3.12 -7.65
CA PHE A 422 25.44 -3.04 -6.21
C PHE A 422 24.96 -1.71 -5.63
N ILE A 423 25.18 -0.60 -6.34
CA ILE A 423 24.63 0.72 -5.97
C ILE A 423 23.11 0.64 -5.84
N ALA A 424 22.42 0.06 -6.84
CA ALA A 424 20.97 -0.09 -6.81
C ALA A 424 20.47 -0.98 -5.66
N ILE A 425 21.17 -2.07 -5.34
CA ILE A 425 20.86 -2.93 -4.19
C ILE A 425 21.04 -2.17 -2.87
N ILE A 426 22.14 -1.44 -2.71
CA ILE A 426 22.39 -0.65 -1.49
C ILE A 426 21.27 0.38 -1.30
N VAL A 427 20.92 1.11 -2.36
CA VAL A 427 19.80 2.06 -2.34
C VAL A 427 18.49 1.36 -1.99
N PHE A 428 18.20 0.20 -2.58
CA PHE A 428 17.02 -0.59 -2.24
C PHE A 428 16.97 -0.96 -0.74
N VAL A 429 18.07 -1.47 -0.19
CA VAL A 429 18.14 -1.88 1.23
C VAL A 429 17.94 -0.68 2.15
N VAL A 430 18.64 0.43 1.88
CA VAL A 430 18.52 1.66 2.67
C VAL A 430 17.08 2.18 2.66
N LEU A 431 16.48 2.30 1.49
CA LEU A 431 15.11 2.79 1.36
C LEU A 431 14.11 1.80 1.98
N PHE A 432 14.31 0.50 1.82
CA PHE A 432 13.44 -0.52 2.42
C PHE A 432 13.41 -0.42 3.95
N ILE A 433 14.59 -0.26 4.56
CA ILE A 433 14.74 -0.05 6.01
C ILE A 433 14.05 1.26 6.42
N LEU A 434 14.32 2.35 5.70
CA LEU A 434 13.76 3.67 5.97
C LEU A 434 12.22 3.66 5.94
N MET A 435 11.63 2.98 4.96
CA MET A 435 10.18 2.94 4.78
C MET A 435 9.47 1.92 5.68
N LYS A 436 10.13 0.81 6.02
CA LYS A 436 9.50 -0.27 6.80
C LYS A 436 9.66 -0.09 8.31
N TRP A 437 10.81 0.40 8.77
CA TRP A 437 11.16 0.40 10.19
C TRP A 437 11.28 1.79 10.80
N TYR A 438 11.67 2.80 10.01
CA TYR A 438 11.82 4.17 10.50
C TYR A 438 10.52 4.98 10.58
N GLN A 439 10.51 6.00 11.44
CA GLN A 439 9.39 6.92 11.64
C GLN A 439 9.03 7.70 10.38
N TYR A 440 10.04 8.08 9.59
CA TYR A 440 9.86 8.77 8.33
C TYR A 440 8.91 8.02 7.39
N GLY A 441 9.13 6.72 7.20
CA GLY A 441 8.24 5.88 6.39
C GLY A 441 6.79 5.91 6.88
N ARG A 442 6.57 5.75 8.19
CA ARG A 442 5.23 5.82 8.80
C ARG A 442 4.52 7.15 8.51
N TYR A 443 5.26 8.26 8.53
CA TYR A 443 4.73 9.58 8.21
C TYR A 443 4.37 9.73 6.73
N VAL A 444 5.21 9.24 5.81
CA VAL A 444 4.89 9.23 4.38
C VAL A 444 3.60 8.46 4.11
N TYR A 445 3.46 7.25 4.68
CA TYR A 445 2.23 6.46 4.54
C TYR A 445 1.01 7.13 5.17
N ALA A 446 1.16 7.78 6.33
CA ALA A 446 0.06 8.49 6.98
C ALA A 446 -0.41 9.70 6.16
N VAL A 447 0.52 10.50 5.61
CA VAL A 447 0.22 11.65 4.75
C VAL A 447 -0.57 11.21 3.52
N GLY A 448 -0.14 10.16 2.81
CA GLY A 448 -0.86 9.69 1.64
C GLY A 448 -2.17 8.94 1.93
N GLY A 449 -2.32 8.36 3.13
CA GLY A 449 -3.58 7.73 3.53
C GLY A 449 -4.67 8.76 3.81
N ASN A 450 -4.35 9.77 4.62
CA ASN A 450 -5.22 10.91 4.90
C ASN A 450 -4.41 12.09 5.45
N GLN A 451 -4.04 13.04 4.58
CA GLN A 451 -3.23 14.20 4.93
C GLN A 451 -3.84 15.04 6.06
N LYS A 452 -5.18 15.21 6.10
CA LYS A 452 -5.85 15.98 7.16
C LYS A 452 -5.74 15.28 8.51
N ALA A 453 -5.97 13.96 8.55
CA ALA A 453 -5.83 13.19 9.78
C ALA A 453 -4.38 13.15 10.28
N ALA A 454 -3.41 13.05 9.37
CA ALA A 454 -1.99 13.11 9.69
C ALA A 454 -1.61 14.47 10.33
N TYR A 455 -2.11 15.57 9.76
CA TYR A 455 -1.89 16.91 10.32
C TYR A 455 -2.49 17.06 11.72
N LEU A 456 -3.74 16.63 11.93
CA LEU A 456 -4.39 16.64 13.25
C LEU A 456 -3.69 15.74 14.28
N SER A 457 -2.91 14.76 13.81
CA SER A 457 -2.08 13.87 14.65
C SER A 457 -0.68 14.45 14.94
N GLY A 458 -0.44 15.72 14.64
CA GLY A 458 0.83 16.42 14.91
C GLY A 458 1.93 16.19 13.88
N ILE A 459 1.64 15.52 12.75
CA ILE A 459 2.63 15.31 11.69
C ILE A 459 2.73 16.61 10.85
N LYS A 460 3.94 17.15 10.70
CA LYS A 460 4.22 18.29 9.81
C LYS A 460 4.13 17.86 8.35
N THR A 461 2.90 17.70 7.85
CA THR A 461 2.60 17.12 6.53
C THR A 461 3.30 17.85 5.38
N ASN A 462 3.39 19.18 5.45
CA ASN A 462 4.08 19.97 4.43
C ASN A 462 5.57 19.62 4.35
N MET A 463 6.26 19.54 5.50
CA MET A 463 7.68 19.18 5.56
C MET A 463 7.93 17.75 5.03
N ILE A 464 7.05 16.81 5.37
CA ILE A 464 7.14 15.43 4.87
C ILE A 464 6.94 15.37 3.36
N MET A 465 6.00 16.14 2.83
CA MET A 465 5.77 16.21 1.38
C MET A 465 6.99 16.84 0.67
N THR A 466 7.53 17.95 1.17
CA THR A 466 8.76 18.56 0.62
C THR A 466 9.94 17.60 0.66
N SER A 467 10.19 16.94 1.79
CA SER A 467 11.31 16.00 1.91
C SER A 467 11.19 14.80 0.97
N VAL A 468 9.96 14.34 0.69
CA VAL A 468 9.72 13.27 -0.29
C VAL A 468 10.18 13.68 -1.69
N TYR A 469 9.89 14.91 -2.13
CA TYR A 469 10.35 15.39 -3.44
C TYR A 469 11.88 15.60 -3.46
N VAL A 470 12.49 16.07 -2.37
CA VAL A 470 13.96 16.18 -2.27
C VAL A 470 14.63 14.81 -2.37
N PHE A 471 14.13 13.81 -1.63
CA PHE A 471 14.63 12.43 -1.73
C PHE A 471 14.43 11.85 -3.13
N SER A 472 13.29 12.16 -3.77
CA SER A 472 13.07 11.77 -5.16
C SER A 472 14.13 12.38 -6.08
N GLY A 473 14.43 13.68 -5.95
CA GLY A 473 15.51 14.33 -6.71
C GLY A 473 16.87 13.66 -6.51
N ALA A 474 17.23 13.32 -5.27
CA ALA A 474 18.47 12.60 -4.98
C ALA A 474 18.51 11.20 -5.63
N LEU A 475 17.41 10.46 -5.61
CA LEU A 475 17.31 9.14 -6.24
C LEU A 475 17.33 9.23 -7.77
N VAL A 476 16.66 10.23 -8.34
CA VAL A 476 16.73 10.54 -9.77
C VAL A 476 18.18 10.81 -10.16
N TYR A 477 18.93 11.58 -9.38
CA TYR A 477 20.35 11.83 -9.66
C TYR A 477 21.23 10.58 -9.59
N GLY A 478 20.98 9.68 -8.63
CA GLY A 478 21.64 8.37 -8.62
C GLY A 478 21.35 7.58 -9.91
N GLY A 479 20.10 7.65 -10.40
CA GLY A 479 19.72 7.12 -11.71
C GLY A 479 20.43 7.83 -12.87
N THR A 480 20.60 9.16 -12.79
CA THR A 480 21.35 9.96 -13.76
C THR A 480 22.77 9.48 -13.93
N LEU A 481 23.50 9.23 -12.84
CA LEU A 481 24.88 8.75 -12.89
C LEU A 481 24.99 7.40 -13.61
N ILE A 482 24.06 6.48 -13.33
CA ILE A 482 23.99 5.19 -14.03
C ILE A 482 23.64 5.42 -15.52
N TYR A 483 22.71 6.32 -15.81
CA TYR A 483 22.26 6.63 -17.17
C TYR A 483 23.40 7.17 -18.04
N ILE A 484 24.12 8.20 -17.59
CA ILE A 484 25.22 8.81 -18.35
C ILE A 484 26.42 7.87 -18.50
N SER A 485 26.68 7.03 -17.49
CA SER A 485 27.75 6.02 -17.55
C SER A 485 27.41 4.85 -18.48
N LYS A 486 26.12 4.59 -18.68
CA LYS A 486 25.60 3.55 -19.60
C LYS A 486 25.62 4.03 -21.04
N LEU A 487 25.19 5.27 -21.30
CA LEU A 487 25.13 5.83 -22.65
C LEU A 487 26.39 6.59 -23.07
N ASN A 488 27.36 6.76 -22.17
CA ASN A 488 28.57 7.57 -22.35
C ASN A 488 28.28 8.98 -22.90
N SER A 489 27.09 9.50 -22.63
CA SER A 489 26.63 10.77 -23.14
C SER A 489 25.35 11.22 -22.41
N ILE A 490 25.05 12.49 -22.53
CA ILE A 490 23.75 13.07 -22.19
C ILE A 490 23.28 13.95 -23.35
N SER A 491 21.99 13.99 -23.59
CA SER A 491 21.36 14.79 -24.63
C SER A 491 20.12 15.50 -24.08
N PRO A 492 19.59 16.53 -24.76
CA PRO A 492 18.36 17.20 -24.35
C PRO A 492 17.15 16.26 -24.27
N THR A 493 17.15 15.16 -25.03
CA THR A 493 16.09 14.14 -25.03
C THR A 493 16.33 13.01 -24.03
N SER A 494 17.44 13.04 -23.30
CA SER A 494 17.76 12.03 -22.30
C SER A 494 16.67 11.95 -21.25
N GLY A 495 16.30 10.73 -20.87
CA GLY A 495 15.23 10.48 -19.92
C GLY A 495 13.81 10.84 -20.37
N ASN A 496 13.56 11.07 -21.66
CA ASN A 496 12.20 11.15 -22.18
C ASN A 496 11.40 9.89 -21.81
N GLN A 497 10.16 10.06 -21.36
CA GLN A 497 9.24 8.98 -20.96
C GLN A 497 9.66 8.19 -19.71
N LEU A 498 10.79 8.52 -19.06
CA LEU A 498 11.21 7.87 -17.82
C LEU A 498 10.17 8.04 -16.72
N GLU A 499 9.48 9.19 -16.68
CA GLU A 499 8.38 9.45 -15.77
C GLU A 499 7.24 8.44 -15.93
N LEU A 500 6.84 8.13 -17.17
CA LEU A 500 5.77 7.18 -17.47
C LEU A 500 6.21 5.74 -17.17
N ASP A 501 7.43 5.37 -17.54
CA ASP A 501 8.00 4.06 -17.23
C ASP A 501 8.15 3.85 -15.71
N ALA A 502 8.54 4.88 -14.96
CA ALA A 502 8.64 4.82 -13.51
C ALA A 502 7.26 4.65 -12.87
N ILE A 503 6.25 5.42 -13.31
CA ILE A 503 4.86 5.26 -12.88
C ILE A 503 4.37 3.83 -13.19
N ALA A 504 4.69 3.30 -14.37
CA ALA A 504 4.35 1.93 -14.75
C ALA A 504 4.95 0.91 -13.77
N CYS A 505 6.24 1.03 -13.44
CA CYS A 505 6.91 0.14 -12.49
C CYS A 505 6.23 0.20 -11.10
N VAL A 506 5.91 1.39 -10.61
CA VAL A 506 5.28 1.58 -9.30
C VAL A 506 3.84 1.04 -9.28
N ALA A 507 3.06 1.35 -10.31
CA ALA A 507 1.68 0.91 -10.46
C ALA A 507 1.58 -0.61 -10.66
N LEU A 508 2.41 -1.19 -11.53
CA LEU A 508 2.50 -2.63 -11.75
C LEU A 508 2.88 -3.36 -10.46
N GLY A 509 3.82 -2.81 -9.69
CA GLY A 509 4.18 -3.33 -8.38
C GLY A 509 3.00 -3.37 -7.39
N GLY A 510 1.93 -2.61 -7.63
CA GLY A 510 0.74 -2.55 -6.77
C GLY A 510 0.90 -1.56 -5.63
N THR A 511 1.66 -0.48 -5.85
CA THR A 511 1.57 0.76 -5.07
C THR A 511 0.38 1.56 -5.60
N SER A 512 -0.49 2.02 -4.71
CA SER A 512 -1.69 2.74 -5.13
C SER A 512 -1.35 4.15 -5.57
N LEU A 513 -1.88 4.55 -6.73
CA LEU A 513 -1.73 5.89 -7.28
C LEU A 513 -2.45 6.96 -6.43
N LEU A 514 -3.36 6.56 -5.54
CA LEU A 514 -4.06 7.46 -4.62
C LEU A 514 -3.28 7.70 -3.31
N GLY A 515 -2.18 6.99 -3.08
CA GLY A 515 -1.33 7.14 -1.90
C GLY A 515 -1.67 6.22 -0.72
N GLY A 516 -0.80 6.24 0.29
CA GLY A 516 -0.97 5.56 1.58
C GLY A 516 -0.83 4.03 1.57
N LYS A 517 -0.69 3.39 0.41
CA LYS A 517 -0.52 1.92 0.28
C LYS A 517 0.47 1.57 -0.83
N GLY A 518 1.44 0.71 -0.53
CA GLY A 518 2.48 0.31 -1.49
C GLY A 518 3.83 0.13 -0.83
N GLY A 519 4.90 0.24 -1.59
CA GLY A 519 6.25 0.27 -1.05
C GLY A 519 7.34 -0.11 -2.05
N ILE A 520 8.58 0.07 -1.64
CA ILE A 520 9.78 -0.09 -2.49
C ILE A 520 9.95 -1.54 -2.98
N SER A 521 9.67 -2.55 -2.14
CA SER A 521 9.73 -3.96 -2.56
C SER A 521 8.75 -4.31 -3.66
N LYS A 522 7.60 -3.62 -3.70
CA LYS A 522 6.61 -3.79 -4.76
C LYS A 522 7.08 -3.15 -6.05
N THR A 523 7.65 -1.95 -5.96
CA THR A 523 8.24 -1.26 -7.10
C THR A 523 9.39 -2.07 -7.72
N LEU A 524 10.23 -2.73 -6.90
CA LEU A 524 11.28 -3.62 -7.41
C LEU A 524 10.70 -4.76 -8.26
N LEU A 525 9.59 -5.37 -7.82
CA LEU A 525 8.90 -6.41 -8.59
C LEU A 525 8.30 -5.85 -9.89
N GLY A 526 7.68 -4.67 -9.84
CA GLY A 526 7.13 -4.01 -11.02
C GLY A 526 8.21 -3.63 -12.04
N TRP A 527 9.35 -3.09 -11.58
CA TRP A 527 10.53 -2.84 -12.40
C TRP A 527 11.05 -4.11 -13.06
N PHE A 528 11.13 -5.21 -12.31
CA PHE A 528 11.58 -6.49 -12.85
C PHE A 528 10.64 -7.00 -13.97
N VAL A 529 9.33 -6.81 -13.83
CA VAL A 529 8.35 -7.12 -14.90
C VAL A 529 8.61 -6.28 -16.14
N THR A 530 8.81 -4.98 -15.97
CA THR A 530 9.13 -4.07 -17.08
C THR A 530 10.42 -4.48 -17.77
N CYS A 531 11.45 -4.89 -17.03
CA CYS A 531 12.73 -5.35 -17.60
C CYS A 531 12.58 -6.65 -18.40
N VAL A 532 11.86 -7.64 -17.85
CA VAL A 532 11.58 -8.91 -18.52
C VAL A 532 10.77 -8.67 -19.79
N LEU A 533 9.75 -7.82 -19.71
CA LEU A 533 8.91 -7.47 -20.86
C LEU A 533 9.70 -6.74 -21.95
N SER A 534 10.44 -5.69 -21.60
CA SER A 534 11.26 -4.95 -22.58
C SER A 534 12.31 -5.84 -23.23
N THR A 535 12.97 -6.72 -22.45
CA THR A 535 13.95 -7.67 -23.00
C THR A 535 13.29 -8.67 -23.93
N ALA A 536 12.13 -9.22 -23.55
CA ALA A 536 11.36 -10.14 -24.39
C ALA A 536 10.93 -9.49 -25.71
N MET A 537 10.34 -8.29 -25.66
CA MET A 537 9.89 -7.57 -26.86
C MET A 537 11.06 -7.24 -27.79
N ASN A 538 12.21 -6.82 -27.23
CA ASN A 538 13.42 -6.57 -28.01
C ASN A 538 13.95 -7.85 -28.68
N MET A 539 13.95 -8.98 -27.98
CA MET A 539 14.45 -10.26 -28.53
C MET A 539 13.53 -10.89 -29.57
N ILE A 540 12.23 -10.59 -29.50
CA ILE A 540 11.23 -10.97 -30.52
C ILE A 540 11.30 -10.03 -31.74
N GLY A 541 11.96 -8.87 -31.62
CA GLY A 541 12.08 -7.89 -32.69
C GLY A 541 10.86 -6.97 -32.83
N ILE A 542 10.14 -6.72 -31.74
CA ILE A 542 8.99 -5.79 -31.74
C ILE A 542 9.51 -4.34 -31.81
N ASP A 543 9.04 -3.56 -32.77
CA ASP A 543 9.42 -2.15 -32.93
C ASP A 543 9.12 -1.32 -31.67
N SER A 544 9.98 -0.32 -31.41
CA SER A 544 9.89 0.54 -30.23
C SER A 544 8.54 1.26 -30.09
N TYR A 545 7.90 1.63 -31.21
CA TYR A 545 6.57 2.25 -31.20
C TYR A 545 5.49 1.30 -30.66
N TRP A 546 5.52 0.02 -31.04
CA TRP A 546 4.62 -1.00 -30.49
C TRP A 546 4.90 -1.24 -29.01
N GLN A 547 6.17 -1.22 -28.60
CA GLN A 547 6.53 -1.33 -27.19
C GLN A 547 5.94 -0.17 -26.36
N MET A 548 5.92 1.06 -26.89
CA MET A 548 5.28 2.20 -26.23
C MET A 548 3.77 1.99 -26.04
N ILE A 549 3.07 1.47 -27.05
CA ILE A 549 1.64 1.15 -26.97
C ILE A 549 1.38 0.11 -25.88
N VAL A 550 2.18 -0.97 -25.88
CA VAL A 550 2.08 -2.06 -24.89
C VAL A 550 2.32 -1.53 -23.48
N LYS A 551 3.37 -0.73 -23.27
CA LYS A 551 3.66 -0.08 -21.98
C LYS A 551 2.49 0.78 -21.50
N GLY A 552 1.90 1.59 -22.39
CA GLY A 552 0.72 2.40 -22.09
C GLY A 552 -0.51 1.57 -21.68
N MET A 553 -0.81 0.49 -22.41
CA MET A 553 -1.88 -0.43 -22.06
C MET A 553 -1.66 -1.10 -20.70
N ILE A 554 -0.41 -1.45 -20.38
CA ILE A 554 -0.05 -2.07 -19.10
C ILE A 554 -0.29 -1.11 -17.93
N ILE A 555 0.05 0.18 -18.08
CA ILE A 555 -0.29 1.20 -17.08
C ILE A 555 -1.80 1.25 -16.89
N LEU A 556 -2.57 1.33 -17.98
CA LEU A 556 -4.05 1.38 -17.92
C LEU A 556 -4.62 0.16 -17.18
N VAL A 557 -4.14 -1.05 -17.50
CA VAL A 557 -4.55 -2.29 -16.83
C VAL A 557 -4.18 -2.27 -15.36
N ALA A 558 -2.98 -1.78 -14.99
CA ALA A 558 -2.55 -1.65 -13.60
C ALA A 558 -3.46 -0.70 -12.82
N VAL A 559 -3.83 0.45 -13.39
CA VAL A 559 -4.74 1.43 -12.79
C VAL A 559 -6.14 0.84 -12.61
N ILE A 560 -6.69 0.19 -13.64
CA ILE A 560 -8.03 -0.44 -13.58
C ILE A 560 -8.06 -1.58 -12.54
N SER A 561 -6.94 -2.30 -12.39
CA SER A 561 -6.80 -3.42 -11.47
C SER A 561 -6.64 -2.99 -10.01
N ASP A 562 -6.28 -1.74 -9.73
CA ASP A 562 -6.21 -1.22 -8.37
C ASP A 562 -7.63 -1.22 -7.76
N LYS A 563 -7.79 -1.96 -6.65
CA LYS A 563 -9.07 -2.14 -5.94
C LYS A 563 -9.72 -0.83 -5.51
N GLN A 564 -8.97 0.28 -5.40
CA GLN A 564 -9.53 1.59 -5.06
C GLN A 564 -10.25 2.28 -6.23
N PHE A 565 -10.02 1.90 -7.49
CA PHE A 565 -10.75 2.45 -8.65
C PHE A 565 -12.20 1.95 -8.76
N ASN A 566 -12.74 1.31 -7.72
CA ASN A 566 -14.15 0.91 -7.55
C ASN A 566 -14.73 -0.09 -8.58
N ILE A 567 -14.07 -0.43 -9.69
CA ILE A 567 -14.60 -1.32 -10.74
C ILE A 567 -14.73 -2.76 -10.25
N VAL A 568 -13.71 -3.31 -9.59
CA VAL A 568 -13.75 -4.67 -9.03
C VAL A 568 -14.84 -4.79 -7.96
N THR A 569 -14.98 -3.80 -7.08
CA THR A 569 -16.10 -3.73 -6.12
C THR A 569 -17.45 -3.53 -6.79
N LYS A 570 -17.52 -2.93 -7.99
CA LYS A 570 -18.76 -2.79 -8.77
C LYS A 570 -19.18 -4.14 -9.38
N MET A 571 -18.21 -4.91 -9.87
CA MET A 571 -18.39 -6.30 -10.32
C MET A 571 -18.77 -7.24 -9.16
N GLU A 572 -18.10 -7.12 -7.99
CA GLU A 572 -18.47 -7.85 -6.78
C GLU A 572 -19.89 -7.49 -6.30
N ARG A 573 -20.30 -6.21 -6.40
CA ARG A 573 -21.69 -5.79 -6.12
C ARG A 573 -22.70 -6.38 -7.11
N LEU A 574 -22.39 -6.38 -8.40
CA LEU A 574 -23.23 -7.01 -9.42
C LEU A 574 -23.42 -8.50 -9.13
N TYR A 575 -22.33 -9.20 -8.80
CA TYR A 575 -22.38 -10.59 -8.37
C TYR A 575 -23.19 -10.80 -7.07
N LEU A 576 -23.09 -9.88 -6.10
CA LEU A 576 -23.84 -9.95 -4.84
C LEU A 576 -25.33 -9.67 -5.03
N ASN A 577 -25.70 -8.71 -5.86
CA ASN A 577 -27.11 -8.43 -6.21
C ASN A 577 -27.74 -9.66 -6.90
N LEU A 578 -26.99 -10.30 -7.81
CA LEU A 578 -27.41 -11.54 -8.47
C LEU A 578 -27.53 -12.73 -7.52
N ARG A 579 -26.61 -12.86 -6.55
CA ARG A 579 -26.55 -14.02 -5.64
C ARG A 579 -27.48 -13.92 -4.43
N PHE A 580 -27.75 -12.71 -3.94
CA PHE A 580 -28.50 -12.49 -2.69
C PHE A 580 -29.81 -11.72 -2.89
N LYS A 581 -30.20 -11.40 -4.13
CA LYS A 581 -31.39 -10.60 -4.47
C LYS A 581 -31.53 -9.38 -3.55
N ILE A 582 -30.45 -8.59 -3.46
CA ILE A 582 -30.44 -7.23 -2.86
C ILE A 582 -30.60 -6.26 -4.03
#